data_AF-A0A6J1WIP4-F1
#
_entry.id   AF-A0A6J1WIP4-F1
#
_cell.length_a   1.000
_cell.length_b   1.000
_cell.length_c   1.000
_cell.angle_alpha   90.00
_cell.angle_beta   90.00
_cell.angle_gamma   90.00
#
_symmetry.space_group_name_H-M   'P 1'
#
loop_
_entity.id
_entity.type
_entity.pdbx_description
1 polymer ?
#
loop_
_entity_poly.entity_id
_entity_poly.type
_entity_poly.pdbx_seq_one_letter_code
_entity_poly.pdbx_strand_id
1 'polypeptide(L)'
;MDNHPVMYLIQGETKSLQKESDISERIPTIDDIKKEPIIDNKIKIPPIDLSKFLAIKKPKYILYNNFQYREELSRRNMMKKDYSFYNYCFLSVIISFVFGLVIGVILMGSSQTRFNPNYDRKIMRSNNTREVTSRTLNSLKFDDNFYKTENKIDLNEKIKTRDSKFAAVSFTGESHKYKKDIYPKGLTEDMKDILKDNKVTNHKHSINKVINNTTNYVPNEYTVLYDNVFWGPEVEDMMPQGYGDNTAEIWEKYVEQSEVIKLEPGCGRMQNRLVTFKDGIQACVRYRQNTDQIQGEIFSFYVGRLLNLTNLAPSVVKVVDLKDKLWRNVATDIASAQWNTNRAVVLTQYIPSLEPASIPDIFKPSNRHLNKNDVLQMCLKENKTVEISKEILIEKLKTKNLKSTKNIADNFEYIDMILSKKTIASFVELAQWSDLIIFDYLTANLDRIVNNLFNYQWNINIMDGPAHNLARKMDSGLLLFLDNESGLLHGYRLLKKYNVYHSLMLDNLCVFRKKTVEALNNLYQQSIKTKISDMFHMKNNAVIRDILPPLPEKNAKILHERIGKVLSQIEKCEQKYR
;
A
#
# COMPACT_ATOMS: atom_id res chain seq x y z
N MET A 1 -86.01 -6.60 -7.69
CA MET A 1 -84.60 -6.93 -7.98
C MET A 1 -83.83 -5.62 -8.01
N ASP A 2 -83.49 -5.01 -6.87
CA ASP A 2 -82.89 -5.54 -5.62
C ASP A 2 -81.43 -5.94 -5.87
N ASN A 3 -80.41 -5.47 -5.14
CA ASN A 3 -80.39 -4.54 -4.01
C ASN A 3 -79.10 -3.69 -4.03
N HIS A 4 -79.23 -2.38 -3.82
CA HIS A 4 -78.23 -1.65 -3.01
C HIS A 4 -78.55 -1.87 -1.52
N PRO A 5 -77.57 -1.69 -0.63
CA PRO A 5 -77.78 -0.59 0.30
C PRO A 5 -76.52 0.21 0.64
N VAL A 6 -76.73 1.51 0.82
CA VAL A 6 -75.96 2.36 1.74
C VAL A 6 -76.91 2.67 2.89
N MET A 7 -76.52 2.41 4.14
CA MET A 7 -76.83 3.34 5.25
C MET A 7 -76.07 2.99 6.54
N TYR A 8 -75.80 4.06 7.30
CA TYR A 8 -75.26 4.03 8.65
C TYR A 8 -76.26 3.47 9.66
N LEU A 9 -75.74 2.86 10.74
CA LEU A 9 -76.38 2.96 12.05
C LEU A 9 -75.33 3.13 13.15
N ILE A 10 -75.64 4.05 14.05
CA ILE A 10 -74.90 4.49 15.24
C ILE A 10 -75.37 3.57 16.39
N GLN A 11 -74.60 3.15 17.41
CA GLN A 11 -74.19 3.94 18.58
C GLN A 11 -73.51 3.04 19.64
N GLY A 12 -72.58 3.60 20.45
CA GLY A 12 -72.10 3.04 21.73
C GLY A 12 -71.15 1.82 21.67
N GLU A 13 -70.12 1.67 22.49
CA GLU A 13 -69.49 2.54 23.49
C GLU A 13 -68.24 1.82 24.02
N THR A 14 -67.04 2.42 23.95
CA THR A 14 -65.89 2.14 24.85
C THR A 14 -64.76 3.13 24.54
N LYS A 15 -64.66 4.21 25.32
CA LYS A 15 -63.60 5.22 25.19
C LYS A 15 -62.49 4.99 26.22
N SER A 16 -61.33 4.49 25.78
CA SER A 16 -60.00 4.82 26.33
C SER A 16 -58.91 4.12 25.51
N LEU A 17 -57.73 4.77 25.38
CA LEU A 17 -56.50 4.31 24.67
C LEU A 17 -56.35 4.66 23.17
N GLN A 18 -56.36 5.96 22.83
CA GLN A 18 -55.58 6.48 21.69
C GLN A 18 -55.42 8.01 21.76
N LYS A 19 -54.47 8.50 22.58
CA LYS A 19 -53.97 9.88 22.48
C LYS A 19 -52.56 10.11 23.05
N GLU A 20 -51.66 9.15 22.81
CA GLU A 20 -50.22 9.28 23.09
C GLU A 20 -49.40 8.64 21.96
N SER A 21 -49.26 9.33 20.83
CA SER A 21 -48.36 8.88 19.75
C SER A 21 -47.87 9.98 18.79
N ASP A 22 -48.05 11.27 19.10
CA ASP A 22 -47.91 12.35 18.10
C ASP A 22 -47.15 13.61 18.58
N ILE A 23 -46.26 13.45 19.58
CA ILE A 23 -45.40 14.54 20.10
C ILE A 23 -43.96 14.05 20.36
N SER A 24 -43.35 13.36 19.40
CA SER A 24 -41.95 12.87 19.53
C SER A 24 -41.01 13.22 18.35
N GLU A 25 -41.50 13.90 17.31
CA GLU A 25 -40.70 14.34 16.15
C GLU A 25 -40.58 15.88 16.02
N ARG A 26 -40.34 16.58 17.13
CA ARG A 26 -39.88 17.98 17.07
C ARG A 26 -38.77 18.26 18.07
N ILE A 27 -37.70 18.89 17.59
CA ILE A 27 -36.59 19.39 18.42
C ILE A 27 -37.08 20.66 19.15
N PRO A 28 -36.97 20.75 20.49
CA PRO A 28 -37.41 21.91 21.25
C PRO A 28 -36.52 23.14 20.97
N THR A 29 -37.11 24.32 21.07
CA THR A 29 -36.42 25.61 20.92
C THR A 29 -35.93 26.18 22.25
N ILE A 30 -34.99 27.12 22.20
CA ILE A 30 -34.32 27.68 23.38
C ILE A 30 -35.29 28.35 24.37
N ASP A 31 -36.44 28.84 23.90
CA ASP A 31 -37.48 29.43 24.75
C ASP A 31 -38.34 28.39 25.50
N ASP A 32 -38.37 27.14 25.04
CA ASP A 32 -39.07 26.04 25.73
C ASP A 32 -38.32 25.60 27.01
N ILE A 33 -37.00 25.84 27.04
CA ILE A 33 -36.11 25.47 28.16
C ILE A 33 -36.27 26.44 29.35
N LYS A 34 -36.87 27.63 29.15
CA LYS A 34 -36.97 28.68 30.18
C LYS A 34 -38.27 28.68 31.01
N LYS A 35 -39.10 27.65 30.90
CA LYS A 35 -40.37 27.52 31.66
C LYS A 35 -40.46 26.18 32.38
N GLU A 36 -39.90 26.10 33.58
CA GLU A 36 -40.22 25.03 34.53
C GLU A 36 -41.53 25.36 35.29
N PRO A 37 -42.46 24.40 35.42
CA PRO A 37 -43.49 24.43 36.44
C PRO A 37 -42.99 23.75 37.74
N ILE A 38 -43.26 24.38 38.88
CA ILE A 38 -42.92 23.91 40.22
C ILE A 38 -43.77 22.67 40.57
N ILE A 39 -43.14 21.52 40.86
CA ILE A 39 -43.78 20.35 41.51
C ILE A 39 -42.85 19.77 42.59
N ASP A 40 -43.48 19.24 43.64
CA ASP A 40 -42.93 19.10 44.99
C ASP A 40 -41.97 17.94 45.29
N ASN A 41 -41.30 18.12 46.43
CA ASN A 41 -40.31 17.23 47.04
C ASN A 41 -40.75 15.77 47.25
N LYS A 42 -40.03 14.82 46.62
CA LYS A 42 -39.25 13.72 47.28
C LYS A 42 -38.95 12.56 46.31
N ILE A 43 -37.70 12.46 45.85
CA ILE A 43 -36.90 11.23 45.62
C ILE A 43 -35.51 11.71 45.19
N LYS A 44 -34.43 11.22 45.82
CA LYS A 44 -33.06 11.53 45.40
C LYS A 44 -32.66 10.61 44.24
N ILE A 45 -32.74 11.11 43.02
CA ILE A 45 -32.16 10.47 41.83
C ILE A 45 -30.66 10.86 41.78
N PRO A 46 -29.72 9.93 41.56
CA PRO A 46 -28.30 10.28 41.37
C PRO A 46 -28.11 11.09 40.07
N PRO A 47 -27.09 11.96 39.99
CA PRO A 47 -26.88 12.82 38.83
C PRO A 47 -26.69 11.97 37.56
N ILE A 48 -27.46 12.30 36.52
CA ILE A 48 -27.39 11.64 35.22
C ILE A 48 -26.06 12.00 34.56
N ASP A 49 -25.18 11.01 34.44
CA ASP A 49 -23.91 11.14 33.72
C ASP A 49 -24.17 11.31 32.22
N LEU A 50 -24.06 12.57 31.78
CA LEU A 50 -24.30 12.99 30.40
C LEU A 50 -23.36 12.29 29.40
N SER A 51 -22.19 11.82 29.85
CA SER A 51 -21.24 11.10 29.00
C SER A 51 -21.77 9.71 28.59
N LYS A 52 -22.45 9.01 29.50
CA LYS A 52 -23.11 7.73 29.21
C LYS A 52 -24.35 7.88 28.33
N PHE A 53 -25.10 8.96 28.47
CA PHE A 53 -26.30 9.17 27.64
C PHE A 53 -25.94 9.46 26.17
N LEU A 54 -24.85 10.22 25.93
CA LEU A 54 -24.34 10.51 24.59
C LEU A 54 -23.68 9.30 23.91
N ALA A 55 -23.25 8.28 24.66
CA ALA A 55 -22.67 7.06 24.10
C ALA A 55 -23.71 6.14 23.42
N ILE A 56 -24.99 6.23 23.80
CA ILE A 56 -26.02 5.23 23.43
C ILE A 56 -26.75 5.54 22.10
N LYS A 57 -26.62 6.75 21.54
CA LYS A 57 -27.14 7.09 20.20
C LYS A 57 -26.16 7.93 19.36
N LYS A 58 -25.13 7.29 18.80
CA LYS A 58 -24.52 7.80 17.56
C LYS A 58 -25.51 7.61 16.40
N PRO A 59 -25.87 8.65 15.62
CA PRO A 59 -26.81 8.52 14.52
C PRO A 59 -26.23 7.66 13.39
N LYS A 60 -27.06 6.78 12.81
CA LYS A 60 -26.70 5.85 11.72
C LYS A 60 -26.62 6.50 10.33
N TYR A 61 -26.52 7.83 10.26
CA TYR A 61 -26.38 8.57 9.00
C TYR A 61 -25.35 9.68 9.17
N ILE A 62 -24.51 9.85 8.14
CA ILE A 62 -23.61 10.99 8.00
C ILE A 62 -24.04 11.73 6.74
N LEU A 63 -24.51 12.97 6.91
CA LEU A 63 -24.73 13.90 5.82
C LEU A 63 -23.38 14.29 5.20
N TYR A 64 -23.29 14.27 3.87
CA TYR A 64 -22.15 14.83 3.15
C TYR A 64 -22.10 16.35 3.38
N ASN A 65 -21.10 16.83 4.13
CA ASN A 65 -20.79 18.26 4.16
C ASN A 65 -19.88 18.62 2.97
N ASN A 66 -20.26 19.68 2.26
CA ASN A 66 -19.67 20.08 0.98
C ASN A 66 -18.14 20.22 0.99
N PHE A 67 -17.49 19.60 0.00
CA PHE A 67 -16.02 19.60 -0.18
C PHE A 67 -15.42 21.00 -0.45
N GLN A 68 -16.23 21.97 -0.85
CA GLN A 68 -15.79 23.27 -1.34
C GLN A 68 -15.02 24.11 -0.30
N TYR A 69 -15.43 24.08 0.98
CA TYR A 69 -14.81 24.90 2.02
C TYR A 69 -13.38 24.45 2.39
N ARG A 70 -13.07 23.16 2.25
CA ARG A 70 -11.77 22.60 2.63
C ARG A 70 -10.70 22.86 1.56
N GLU A 71 -11.09 22.96 0.29
CA GLU A 71 -10.19 23.39 -0.79
C GLU A 71 -9.77 24.86 -0.66
N GLU A 72 -10.69 25.77 -0.32
CA GLU A 72 -10.34 27.19 -0.16
C GLU A 72 -9.30 27.42 0.94
N LEU A 73 -9.44 26.71 2.08
CA LEU A 73 -8.43 26.76 3.15
C LEU A 73 -7.06 26.21 2.68
N SER A 74 -7.07 25.16 1.86
CA SER A 74 -5.84 24.60 1.28
C SER A 74 -5.15 25.61 0.34
N ARG A 75 -5.90 26.25 -0.58
CA ARG A 75 -5.36 27.27 -1.50
C ARG A 75 -4.78 28.47 -0.75
N ARG A 76 -5.44 28.95 0.32
CA ARG A 76 -4.92 30.05 1.16
C ARG A 76 -3.61 29.70 1.87
N ASN A 77 -3.44 28.46 2.30
CA ASN A 77 -2.20 27.99 2.94
C ASN A 77 -1.07 27.76 1.92
N MET A 78 -1.39 27.36 0.68
CA MET A 78 -0.41 27.23 -0.40
C MET A 78 0.17 28.60 -0.80
N MET A 79 -0.70 29.60 -1.00
CA MET A 79 -0.30 30.98 -1.32
C MET A 79 0.64 31.62 -0.27
N LYS A 80 0.50 31.26 1.02
CA LYS A 80 1.43 31.71 2.07
C LYS A 80 2.82 31.07 1.97
N LYS A 81 2.91 29.87 1.40
CA LYS A 81 4.18 29.13 1.26
C LYS A 81 5.03 29.68 0.11
N ASP A 82 4.39 30.17 -0.95
CA ASP A 82 5.06 30.75 -2.10
C ASP A 82 5.68 32.13 -1.79
N TYR A 83 4.98 32.97 -1.00
CA TYR A 83 5.52 34.25 -0.49
C TYR A 83 6.83 34.08 0.32
N SER A 84 6.98 32.95 1.02
CA SER A 84 8.21 32.61 1.74
C SER A 84 9.39 32.40 0.77
N PHE A 85 9.15 31.72 -0.36
CA PHE A 85 10.19 31.39 -1.34
C PHE A 85 10.77 32.64 -2.04
N TYR A 86 9.92 33.62 -2.38
CA TYR A 86 10.38 34.87 -2.98
C TYR A 86 11.25 35.71 -2.03
N ASN A 87 10.95 35.72 -0.73
CA ASN A 87 11.76 36.44 0.25
C ASN A 87 13.18 35.87 0.39
N TYR A 88 13.35 34.54 0.35
CA TYR A 88 14.69 33.93 0.39
C TYR A 88 15.50 34.22 -0.89
N CYS A 89 14.84 34.29 -2.05
CA CYS A 89 15.49 34.64 -3.31
C CYS A 89 15.94 36.12 -3.34
N PHE A 90 15.11 37.04 -2.84
CA PHE A 90 15.48 38.45 -2.76
C PHE A 90 16.63 38.70 -1.77
N LEU A 91 16.63 38.00 -0.63
CA LEU A 91 17.69 38.12 0.38
C LEU A 91 19.05 37.62 -0.13
N SER A 92 19.09 36.53 -0.91
CA SER A 92 20.37 36.02 -1.47
C SER A 92 20.97 36.95 -2.53
N VAL A 93 20.15 37.63 -3.32
CA VAL A 93 20.58 38.65 -4.28
C VAL A 93 21.19 39.86 -3.56
N ILE A 94 20.56 40.35 -2.48
CA ILE A 94 21.12 41.44 -1.66
C ILE A 94 22.46 41.04 -1.04
N ILE A 95 22.56 39.85 -0.44
CA ILE A 95 23.80 39.35 0.17
C ILE A 95 24.91 39.26 -0.89
N SER A 96 24.62 38.73 -2.08
CA SER A 96 25.59 38.64 -3.18
C SER A 96 26.06 40.03 -3.65
N PHE A 97 25.16 41.01 -3.74
CA PHE A 97 25.50 42.38 -4.12
C PHE A 97 26.41 43.04 -3.08
N VAL A 98 26.09 42.92 -1.79
CA VAL A 98 26.91 43.47 -0.69
C VAL A 98 28.31 42.84 -0.68
N PHE A 99 28.41 41.50 -0.81
CA PHE A 99 29.72 40.82 -0.89
C PHE A 99 30.54 41.27 -2.11
N GLY A 100 29.91 41.41 -3.28
CA GLY A 100 30.58 41.92 -4.48
C GLY A 100 31.11 43.35 -4.30
N LEU A 101 30.34 44.22 -3.66
CA LEU A 101 30.73 45.62 -3.41
C LEU A 101 31.90 45.71 -2.39
N VAL A 102 31.87 44.92 -1.32
CA VAL A 102 32.97 44.83 -0.34
C VAL A 102 34.27 44.33 -1.00
N ILE A 103 34.19 43.28 -1.83
CA ILE A 103 35.36 42.74 -2.55
C ILE A 103 35.91 43.79 -3.55
N GLY A 104 35.03 44.49 -4.26
CA GLY A 104 35.42 45.56 -5.20
C GLY A 104 36.15 46.72 -4.50
N VAL A 105 35.66 47.18 -3.35
CA VAL A 105 36.30 48.25 -2.56
C VAL A 105 37.67 47.82 -2.03
N ILE A 106 37.80 46.58 -1.56
CA ILE A 106 39.10 46.04 -1.07
C ILE A 106 40.13 45.98 -2.21
N LEU A 107 39.73 45.52 -3.40
CA LEU A 107 40.63 45.42 -4.57
C LEU A 107 41.02 46.78 -5.16
N MET A 108 40.11 47.77 -5.14
CA MET A 108 40.41 49.12 -5.64
C MET A 108 41.14 50.00 -4.60
N GLY A 109 41.06 49.67 -3.32
CA GLY A 109 41.73 50.41 -2.24
C GLY A 109 43.24 50.18 -2.12
N SER A 110 43.79 49.13 -2.76
CA SER A 110 45.19 48.70 -2.59
C SER A 110 46.07 48.97 -3.81
N SER A 111 46.05 50.18 -4.39
CA SER A 111 46.86 50.52 -5.58
C SER A 111 47.31 52.00 -5.65
N GLN A 112 48.20 52.42 -4.75
CA GLN A 112 49.07 53.60 -5.00
C GLN A 112 50.53 53.38 -4.51
N THR A 113 51.37 52.95 -5.46
CA THR A 113 52.79 53.32 -5.64
C THR A 113 53.79 53.24 -4.48
N ARG A 114 54.84 52.42 -4.66
CA ARG A 114 56.17 52.89 -5.16
C ARG A 114 57.04 51.73 -5.67
N PHE A 115 57.90 52.05 -6.63
CA PHE A 115 58.80 51.11 -7.33
C PHE A 115 60.07 50.79 -6.53
N ASN A 116 60.63 49.59 -6.75
CA ASN A 116 62.08 49.43 -6.93
C ASN A 116 62.36 48.19 -7.81
N PRO A 117 63.12 48.28 -8.91
CA PRO A 117 63.37 47.14 -9.80
C PRO A 117 64.70 46.45 -9.47
N ASN A 118 64.70 45.11 -9.34
CA ASN A 118 65.80 44.28 -9.83
C ASN A 118 65.49 42.76 -9.85
N TYR A 119 65.88 42.15 -10.97
CA TYR A 119 66.14 40.73 -11.26
C TYR A 119 65.00 39.68 -11.41
N ASP A 120 65.26 38.86 -12.45
CA ASP A 120 64.74 37.56 -12.89
C ASP A 120 63.25 37.32 -13.23
N ARG A 121 63.01 37.23 -14.55
CA ARG A 121 61.86 36.57 -15.18
C ARG A 121 62.26 35.23 -15.78
N LYS A 122 61.48 34.17 -15.52
CA LYS A 122 61.33 33.05 -16.45
C LYS A 122 59.85 32.69 -16.59
N ILE A 123 59.40 32.46 -17.83
CA ILE A 123 57.99 32.38 -18.21
C ILE A 123 57.64 30.92 -18.55
N MET A 124 56.49 30.43 -18.06
CA MET A 124 55.66 29.48 -18.81
C MET A 124 54.17 29.78 -18.61
N ARG A 125 53.40 29.72 -19.69
CA ARG A 125 51.93 29.82 -19.72
C ARG A 125 51.30 28.44 -19.78
N SER A 126 50.09 28.30 -19.24
CA SER A 126 49.14 27.26 -19.65
C SER A 126 47.73 27.86 -19.71
N ASN A 127 46.96 27.49 -20.73
CA ASN A 127 45.62 28.02 -21.00
C ASN A 127 44.53 27.04 -20.54
N ASN A 128 43.42 27.58 -20.02
CA ASN A 128 42.19 26.84 -19.73
C ASN A 128 41.01 27.47 -20.47
N THR A 129 40.33 26.69 -21.33
CA THR A 129 38.94 26.93 -21.77
C THR A 129 38.37 25.62 -22.32
N ARG A 130 37.22 25.13 -21.82
CA ARG A 130 36.34 24.28 -22.64
C ARG A 130 34.90 24.16 -22.18
N GLU A 131 34.04 24.28 -23.19
CA GLU A 131 32.59 24.23 -23.25
C GLU A 131 32.22 23.80 -24.69
N VAL A 132 31.04 23.29 -25.07
CA VAL A 132 29.87 22.73 -24.35
C VAL A 132 29.08 21.85 -25.35
N THR A 133 28.08 21.08 -24.89
CA THR A 133 26.98 20.46 -25.68
C THR A 133 27.24 19.39 -26.78
N SER A 134 26.75 18.16 -26.47
CA SER A 134 25.66 17.45 -27.18
C SER A 134 25.86 16.70 -28.54
N ARG A 135 24.94 15.71 -28.76
CA ARG A 135 24.50 15.07 -30.03
C ARG A 135 25.49 14.12 -30.73
N THR A 136 25.14 13.07 -31.49
CA THR A 136 24.05 12.06 -31.62
C THR A 136 24.42 11.21 -32.87
N LEU A 137 24.12 9.91 -32.86
CA LEU A 137 23.84 9.02 -34.03
C LEU A 137 24.88 8.81 -35.17
N ASN A 138 25.06 7.51 -35.48
CA ASN A 138 25.29 6.86 -36.78
C ASN A 138 26.33 7.40 -37.78
N SER A 139 27.39 6.59 -38.02
CA SER A 139 27.78 6.23 -39.39
C SER A 139 28.58 4.92 -39.44
N LEU A 140 28.10 3.94 -40.21
CA LEU A 140 28.91 2.83 -40.72
C LEU A 140 29.89 3.38 -41.78
N LYS A 141 31.12 2.85 -41.79
CA LYS A 141 31.94 2.78 -43.01
C LYS A 141 32.61 1.42 -43.12
N PHE A 142 32.38 0.77 -44.24
CA PHE A 142 33.21 -0.28 -44.82
C PHE A 142 34.46 0.35 -45.44
N ASP A 143 35.53 -0.41 -45.54
CA ASP A 143 36.48 -0.30 -46.64
C ASP A 143 36.99 -1.71 -46.99
N ASP A 144 36.70 -2.15 -48.21
CA ASP A 144 37.30 -3.33 -48.85
C ASP A 144 38.64 -2.96 -49.51
N ASN A 145 39.54 -3.94 -49.64
CA ASN A 145 40.56 -4.17 -50.69
C ASN A 145 41.69 -5.05 -50.10
N PHE A 146 42.23 -6.10 -50.74
CA PHE A 146 42.67 -6.18 -52.13
C PHE A 146 42.95 -7.65 -52.56
N TYR A 147 43.04 -7.92 -53.87
CA TYR A 147 43.22 -9.25 -54.48
C TYR A 147 44.69 -9.71 -54.56
N LYS A 148 44.95 -11.04 -54.48
CA LYS A 148 45.37 -11.85 -55.66
C LYS A 148 45.57 -13.37 -55.42
N THR A 149 45.55 -14.08 -56.55
CA THR A 149 45.47 -15.54 -56.77
C THR A 149 46.84 -16.23 -56.81
N GLU A 150 46.92 -17.52 -56.44
CA GLU A 150 47.49 -18.61 -57.27
C GLU A 150 47.28 -20.02 -56.66
N ASN A 151 47.31 -21.07 -57.50
CA ASN A 151 46.91 -22.45 -57.16
C ASN A 151 48.10 -23.42 -57.01
N LYS A 152 48.07 -24.32 -56.02
CA LYS A 152 48.61 -25.70 -56.11
C LYS A 152 48.05 -26.64 -55.01
N ILE A 153 48.30 -27.94 -55.17
CA ILE A 153 47.42 -29.07 -54.74
C ILE A 153 47.89 -29.78 -53.45
N ASP A 154 46.91 -30.32 -52.70
CA ASP A 154 46.90 -31.33 -51.61
C ASP A 154 48.04 -31.43 -50.57
N LEU A 155 47.66 -31.35 -49.27
CA LEU A 155 47.50 -32.54 -48.41
C LEU A 155 46.86 -32.22 -47.03
N ASN A 156 45.97 -33.10 -46.58
CA ASN A 156 45.62 -33.50 -45.19
C ASN A 156 45.41 -32.50 -44.00
N GLU A 157 44.33 -32.82 -43.28
CA GLU A 157 44.01 -32.60 -41.85
C GLU A 157 43.57 -31.22 -41.28
N LYS A 158 42.30 -31.23 -40.83
CA LYS A 158 41.78 -30.66 -39.57
C LYS A 158 42.14 -29.20 -39.23
N ILE A 159 41.33 -28.26 -39.73
CA ILE A 159 41.06 -27.00 -39.02
C ILE A 159 39.55 -26.82 -38.82
N LYS A 160 39.18 -26.52 -37.57
CA LYS A 160 37.84 -26.05 -37.20
C LYS A 160 37.66 -24.62 -37.67
N THR A 161 36.68 -24.36 -38.53
CA THR A 161 36.08 -23.03 -38.66
C THR A 161 34.62 -23.09 -38.23
N ARG A 162 34.22 -22.07 -37.47
CA ARG A 162 32.81 -21.82 -37.14
C ARG A 162 32.19 -21.15 -38.35
N ASP A 163 31.02 -21.62 -38.77
CA ASP A 163 30.10 -20.78 -39.54
C ASP A 163 28.72 -20.77 -38.88
N SER A 164 28.14 -19.59 -38.84
CA SER A 164 26.86 -19.32 -38.19
C SER A 164 25.69 -19.69 -39.10
N LYS A 165 24.85 -20.62 -38.66
CA LYS A 165 23.44 -20.65 -39.05
C LYS A 165 22.56 -20.72 -37.81
N PHE A 166 21.58 -19.83 -37.75
CA PHE A 166 20.54 -19.84 -36.74
C PHE A 166 19.68 -21.08 -36.94
N ALA A 167 19.85 -22.07 -36.07
CA ALA A 167 18.97 -23.24 -35.99
C ALA A 167 17.89 -22.98 -34.92
N ALA A 168 16.62 -23.06 -35.32
CA ALA A 168 15.51 -23.00 -34.39
C ALA A 168 15.60 -24.20 -33.42
N VAL A 169 15.48 -23.93 -32.11
CA VAL A 169 15.55 -24.99 -31.09
C VAL A 169 14.19 -25.68 -31.01
N SER A 170 14.10 -26.87 -31.59
CA SER A 170 12.91 -27.73 -31.49
C SER A 170 12.64 -28.15 -30.05
N PHE A 171 11.36 -28.12 -29.65
CA PHE A 171 10.89 -28.61 -28.34
C PHE A 171 10.64 -30.13 -28.33
N THR A 172 11.61 -30.91 -28.82
CA THR A 172 11.59 -32.38 -28.73
C THR A 172 13.00 -32.88 -28.40
N GLY A 173 13.25 -33.18 -27.12
CA GLY A 173 14.55 -33.66 -26.63
C GLY A 173 14.34 -34.68 -25.52
N GLU A 174 14.82 -35.90 -25.75
CA GLU A 174 14.63 -37.05 -24.88
C GLU A 174 15.47 -36.99 -23.58
N SER A 175 15.26 -37.99 -22.73
CA SER A 175 15.74 -38.06 -21.37
C SER A 175 17.28 -38.11 -21.22
N HIS A 176 17.87 -37.07 -20.62
CA HIS A 176 19.16 -37.20 -19.93
C HIS A 176 19.16 -36.55 -18.54
N LYS A 177 19.64 -37.33 -17.56
CA LYS A 177 19.80 -36.92 -16.15
C LYS A 177 20.92 -35.89 -15.99
N TYR A 178 20.58 -34.60 -15.94
CA TYR A 178 21.41 -33.62 -15.22
C TYR A 178 20.54 -32.57 -14.50
N LYS A 179 20.44 -32.69 -13.17
CA LYS A 179 20.00 -31.57 -12.33
C LYS A 179 21.11 -30.50 -12.34
N LYS A 180 20.97 -29.52 -13.22
CA LYS A 180 21.76 -28.29 -13.17
C LYS A 180 20.79 -27.15 -12.97
N ASP A 181 20.66 -26.69 -11.72
CA ASP A 181 19.84 -25.53 -11.42
C ASP A 181 20.39 -24.33 -12.19
N ILE A 182 19.60 -23.79 -13.11
CA ILE A 182 19.98 -22.64 -13.93
C ILE A 182 19.77 -21.38 -13.08
N TYR A 183 20.67 -21.18 -12.10
CA TYR A 183 20.86 -19.87 -11.49
C TYR A 183 21.78 -19.04 -12.40
N PRO A 184 21.47 -17.75 -12.64
CA PRO A 184 22.36 -16.87 -13.38
C PRO A 184 23.71 -16.77 -12.65
N LYS A 185 24.81 -16.74 -13.42
CA LYS A 185 26.15 -16.56 -12.85
C LYS A 185 26.26 -15.15 -12.27
N GLY A 186 26.41 -15.04 -10.95
CA GLY A 186 26.61 -13.74 -10.27
C GLY A 186 25.68 -13.43 -9.11
N LEU A 187 25.15 -14.42 -8.37
CA LEU A 187 24.49 -14.13 -7.09
C LEU A 187 25.50 -13.52 -6.11
N THR A 188 25.14 -12.35 -5.56
CA THR A 188 25.79 -11.77 -4.37
C THR A 188 25.70 -12.72 -3.18
N GLU A 189 26.59 -12.59 -2.19
CA GLU A 189 26.58 -13.50 -1.04
C GLU A 189 25.26 -13.40 -0.27
N ASP A 190 24.75 -12.19 -0.07
CA ASP A 190 23.40 -11.91 0.44
C ASP A 190 22.30 -12.69 -0.31
N MET A 191 22.41 -12.78 -1.65
CA MET A 191 21.43 -13.49 -2.48
C MET A 191 21.60 -15.02 -2.40
N LYS A 192 22.81 -15.52 -2.11
CA LYS A 192 22.98 -16.94 -1.77
C LYS A 192 22.35 -17.23 -0.42
N ASP A 193 22.48 -16.36 0.57
CA ASP A 193 21.92 -16.56 1.91
C ASP A 193 20.37 -16.52 1.87
N ILE A 194 19.78 -15.56 1.14
CA ILE A 194 18.34 -15.53 0.79
C ILE A 194 17.81 -16.89 0.29
N LEU A 195 18.58 -17.55 -0.59
CA LEU A 195 18.20 -18.82 -1.19
C LEU A 195 18.61 -20.06 -0.37
N LYS A 196 19.55 -19.92 0.58
CA LYS A 196 19.90 -20.97 1.55
C LYS A 196 18.79 -21.10 2.60
N ASP A 197 18.30 -19.98 3.14
CA ASP A 197 17.28 -19.95 4.20
C ASP A 197 15.95 -20.61 3.79
N ASN A 198 15.67 -20.64 2.49
CA ASN A 198 14.49 -21.28 1.91
C ASN A 198 14.66 -22.78 1.57
N LYS A 199 15.86 -23.36 1.73
CA LYS A 199 16.04 -24.80 1.55
C LYS A 199 15.63 -25.55 2.82
N VAL A 200 14.55 -26.33 2.68
CA VAL A 200 13.95 -27.26 3.67
C VAL A 200 12.94 -26.63 4.63
N THR A 201 11.67 -26.59 4.20
CA THR A 201 10.52 -26.89 5.08
C THR A 201 9.40 -27.62 4.32
N ASN A 202 9.63 -28.88 3.93
CA ASN A 202 8.52 -29.78 3.56
C ASN A 202 7.79 -30.29 4.83
N HIS A 203 7.29 -29.36 5.65
CA HIS A 203 6.50 -29.73 6.82
C HIS A 203 5.06 -30.03 6.42
N LYS A 204 4.64 -31.26 6.70
CA LYS A 204 3.25 -31.71 6.53
C LYS A 204 2.40 -30.89 7.50
N HIS A 205 1.45 -30.11 6.99
CA HIS A 205 0.66 -29.18 7.80
C HIS A 205 -0.23 -29.92 8.82
N SER A 206 0.20 -29.97 10.07
CA SER A 206 -0.66 -30.20 11.23
C SER A 206 -0.90 -28.86 11.91
N ILE A 207 -1.98 -28.18 11.54
CA ILE A 207 -2.47 -27.03 12.32
C ILE A 207 -3.10 -27.62 13.57
N ASN A 208 -2.37 -27.57 14.68
CA ASN A 208 -2.96 -27.83 15.98
C ASN A 208 -3.90 -26.66 16.30
N LYS A 209 -5.05 -26.95 16.93
CA LYS A 209 -5.97 -25.89 17.37
C LYS A 209 -5.32 -25.08 18.49
N VAL A 210 -4.60 -24.02 18.14
CA VAL A 210 -4.21 -22.96 19.07
C VAL A 210 -5.41 -22.04 19.24
N ILE A 211 -6.32 -22.42 20.14
CA ILE A 211 -7.37 -21.56 20.67
C ILE A 211 -7.33 -21.74 22.19
N ASN A 212 -7.22 -20.62 22.92
CA ASN A 212 -7.21 -20.51 24.38
C ASN A 212 -5.93 -21.00 25.09
N ASN A 213 -4.82 -20.34 24.81
CA ASN A 213 -3.85 -19.99 25.86
C ASN A 213 -3.55 -18.48 25.76
N THR A 214 -4.60 -17.68 25.95
CA THR A 214 -4.43 -16.26 26.28
C THR A 214 -3.52 -16.15 27.48
N THR A 215 -2.48 -15.32 27.39
CA THR A 215 -1.83 -14.82 28.59
C THR A 215 -2.89 -14.16 29.49
N ASN A 216 -2.70 -14.14 30.82
CA ASN A 216 -3.64 -13.43 31.72
C ASN A 216 -3.54 -11.88 31.57
N TYR A 217 -2.78 -11.41 30.60
CA TYR A 217 -2.52 -10.01 30.34
C TYR A 217 -3.63 -9.41 29.48
N VAL A 218 -4.28 -8.36 29.98
CA VAL A 218 -5.30 -7.60 29.25
C VAL A 218 -4.64 -6.32 28.75
N PRO A 219 -4.52 -6.12 27.41
CA PRO A 219 -3.91 -4.91 26.85
C PRO A 219 -4.58 -3.62 27.32
N ASN A 220 -3.76 -2.61 27.57
CA ASN A 220 -4.17 -1.26 27.94
C ASN A 220 -3.84 -0.24 26.82
N GLU A 221 -4.17 1.03 27.03
CA GLU A 221 -3.98 2.11 26.05
C GLU A 221 -2.51 2.36 25.66
N TYR A 222 -1.55 1.90 26.47
CA TYR A 222 -0.09 2.04 26.26
C TYR A 222 0.59 0.72 25.87
N THR A 223 -0.18 -0.32 25.56
CA THR A 223 0.39 -1.59 25.08
C THR A 223 0.76 -1.45 23.60
N VAL A 224 2.05 -1.59 23.31
CA VAL A 224 2.62 -1.62 21.96
C VAL A 224 2.49 -3.00 21.33
N LEU A 225 2.73 -4.04 22.15
CA LEU A 225 2.81 -5.44 21.72
C LEU A 225 2.32 -6.35 22.86
N TYR A 226 1.59 -7.43 22.55
CA TYR A 226 1.19 -8.46 23.51
C TYR A 226 1.13 -9.85 22.87
N ASP A 227 0.99 -10.89 23.72
CA ASP A 227 1.06 -12.31 23.35
C ASP A 227 2.27 -12.64 22.45
N ASN A 228 3.39 -11.93 22.62
CA ASN A 228 4.61 -11.97 21.79
C ASN A 228 4.48 -11.59 20.30
N VAL A 229 3.29 -11.64 19.70
CA VAL A 229 3.10 -11.55 18.25
C VAL A 229 2.06 -10.54 17.78
N PHE A 230 1.26 -9.92 18.67
CA PHE A 230 0.19 -9.00 18.27
C PHE A 230 0.50 -7.54 18.61
N TRP A 231 0.25 -6.65 17.64
CA TRP A 231 0.22 -5.20 17.88
C TRP A 231 -0.88 -4.83 18.88
N GLY A 232 -0.53 -4.04 19.90
CA GLY A 232 -1.43 -3.55 20.94
C GLY A 232 -2.24 -2.30 20.56
N PRO A 233 -3.14 -1.83 21.44
CA PRO A 233 -4.04 -0.71 21.17
C PRO A 233 -3.34 0.59 20.79
N GLU A 234 -2.16 0.89 21.35
CA GLU A 234 -1.41 2.12 21.01
C GLU A 234 -1.09 2.21 19.50
N VAL A 235 -0.94 1.06 18.83
CA VAL A 235 -0.74 0.97 17.38
C VAL A 235 -2.06 0.77 16.64
N GLU A 236 -2.92 -0.16 17.10
CA GLU A 236 -4.19 -0.50 16.41
C GLU A 236 -5.20 0.65 16.37
N ASP A 237 -5.30 1.46 17.42
CA ASP A 237 -6.25 2.58 17.49
C ASP A 237 -5.74 3.82 16.72
N MET A 238 -4.45 3.86 16.42
CA MET A 238 -3.80 4.89 15.58
C MET A 238 -3.76 4.50 14.09
N MET A 239 -4.31 3.34 13.72
CA MET A 239 -4.40 2.91 12.32
C MET A 239 -5.28 3.87 11.49
N PRO A 240 -4.82 4.30 10.30
CA PRO A 240 -5.56 5.27 9.52
C PRO A 240 -6.88 4.71 8.99
N GLN A 241 -7.92 5.55 8.97
CA GLN A 241 -9.21 5.18 8.40
C GLN A 241 -9.09 4.96 6.89
N GLY A 242 -9.27 3.72 6.46
CA GLY A 242 -9.36 3.31 5.05
C GLY A 242 -10.79 2.92 4.64
N TYR A 243 -10.87 2.02 3.67
CA TYR A 243 -12.12 1.56 3.07
C TYR A 243 -12.81 0.47 3.90
N GLY A 244 -13.73 0.90 4.78
CA GLY A 244 -14.58 0.03 5.58
C GLY A 244 -15.68 -0.67 4.76
N ASP A 245 -16.47 -1.53 5.41
CA ASP A 245 -17.23 -2.56 4.71
C ASP A 245 -18.29 -2.06 3.73
N ASN A 246 -19.00 -0.99 4.09
CA ASN A 246 -20.06 -0.42 3.26
C ASN A 246 -19.51 0.36 2.05
N THR A 247 -18.22 0.72 2.01
CA THR A 247 -17.66 1.58 0.95
C THR A 247 -17.70 0.92 -0.42
N ALA A 248 -17.54 -0.41 -0.47
CA ALA A 248 -17.65 -1.20 -1.70
C ALA A 248 -19.07 -1.15 -2.29
N GLU A 249 -20.09 -1.29 -1.45
CA GLU A 249 -21.50 -1.31 -1.89
C GLU A 249 -22.02 0.07 -2.29
N ILE A 250 -21.53 1.12 -1.61
CA ILE A 250 -21.81 2.51 -1.97
C ILE A 250 -21.20 2.80 -3.35
N TRP A 251 -19.96 2.37 -3.59
CA TRP A 251 -19.29 2.54 -4.89
C TRP A 251 -19.99 1.76 -6.01
N GLU A 252 -20.40 0.52 -5.75
CA GLU A 252 -21.15 -0.31 -6.68
C GLU A 252 -22.46 0.33 -7.13
N LYS A 253 -23.30 0.76 -6.17
CA LYS A 253 -24.57 1.46 -6.43
C LYS A 253 -24.35 2.79 -7.15
N TYR A 254 -23.28 3.52 -6.81
CA TYR A 254 -22.91 4.75 -7.49
C TYR A 254 -22.57 4.52 -8.97
N VAL A 255 -21.70 3.54 -9.26
CA VAL A 255 -21.29 3.22 -10.65
C VAL A 255 -22.46 2.69 -11.49
N GLU A 256 -23.44 2.01 -10.89
CA GLU A 256 -24.66 1.56 -11.59
C GLU A 256 -25.59 2.69 -12.02
N GLN A 257 -25.65 3.77 -11.25
CA GLN A 257 -26.57 4.88 -11.50
C GLN A 257 -25.93 6.00 -12.34
N SER A 258 -24.60 6.03 -12.41
CA SER A 258 -23.80 7.12 -13.00
C SER A 258 -23.66 7.06 -14.52
N GLU A 259 -23.24 8.19 -15.10
CA GLU A 259 -22.83 8.34 -16.49
C GLU A 259 -21.39 8.84 -16.54
N VAL A 260 -20.55 8.24 -17.37
CA VAL A 260 -19.23 8.81 -17.71
C VAL A 260 -19.44 9.93 -18.73
N ILE A 261 -18.85 11.09 -18.48
CA ILE A 261 -18.89 12.24 -19.39
C ILE A 261 -17.56 12.49 -20.13
N LYS A 262 -16.46 11.90 -19.63
CA LYS A 262 -15.12 12.11 -20.17
C LYS A 262 -14.22 10.91 -19.86
N LEU A 263 -13.41 10.48 -20.83
CA LEU A 263 -12.50 9.34 -20.71
C LEU A 263 -11.08 9.74 -21.17
N GLU A 264 -10.14 9.89 -20.23
CA GLU A 264 -8.80 10.44 -20.51
C GLU A 264 -7.68 9.41 -20.29
N PRO A 265 -6.54 9.50 -20.99
CA PRO A 265 -5.34 8.72 -20.64
C PRO A 265 -4.92 8.96 -19.19
N GLY A 266 -4.71 7.91 -18.42
CA GLY A 266 -4.37 8.04 -17.01
C GLY A 266 -4.27 6.69 -16.29
N CYS A 267 -4.04 6.74 -14.97
CA CYS A 267 -3.97 5.57 -14.10
C CYS A 267 -2.90 4.54 -14.52
N GLY A 268 -1.70 5.01 -14.90
CA GLY A 268 -0.53 4.17 -15.18
C GLY A 268 -0.39 3.76 -16.64
N ARG A 269 -0.92 2.60 -17.03
CA ARG A 269 -0.65 2.01 -18.36
C ARG A 269 -1.39 2.72 -19.50
N MET A 270 -0.82 2.67 -20.71
CA MET A 270 -1.35 3.28 -21.94
C MET A 270 -2.81 2.93 -22.27
N GLN A 271 -3.30 1.74 -21.92
CA GLN A 271 -4.69 1.32 -22.12
C GLN A 271 -5.62 1.65 -20.94
N ASN A 272 -5.09 2.02 -19.77
CA ASN A 272 -5.92 2.48 -18.66
C ASN A 272 -6.49 3.87 -18.96
N ARG A 273 -7.64 4.18 -18.38
CA ARG A 273 -8.26 5.50 -18.52
C ARG A 273 -8.71 6.04 -17.17
N LEU A 274 -8.62 7.35 -17.02
CA LEU A 274 -9.30 8.10 -15.98
C LEU A 274 -10.68 8.46 -16.53
N VAL A 275 -11.74 7.94 -15.92
CA VAL A 275 -13.10 8.41 -16.19
C VAL A 275 -13.44 9.56 -15.24
N THR A 276 -14.17 10.55 -15.76
CA THR A 276 -14.88 11.53 -14.95
C THR A 276 -16.37 11.31 -15.15
N PHE A 277 -17.09 11.13 -14.04
CA PHE A 277 -18.55 11.02 -14.01
C PHE A 277 -19.20 12.40 -14.09
N LYS A 278 -20.50 12.44 -14.39
CA LYS A 278 -21.28 13.69 -14.47
C LYS A 278 -21.12 14.62 -13.26
N ASP A 279 -20.97 14.06 -12.06
CA ASP A 279 -20.83 14.80 -10.80
C ASP A 279 -19.39 15.25 -10.48
N GLY A 280 -18.46 15.08 -11.42
CA GLY A 280 -17.03 15.43 -11.26
C GLY A 280 -16.21 14.40 -10.49
N ILE A 281 -16.84 13.39 -9.88
CA ILE A 281 -16.14 12.23 -9.28
C ILE A 281 -15.35 11.49 -10.36
N GLN A 282 -14.20 10.93 -10.00
CA GLN A 282 -13.31 10.25 -10.92
C GLN A 282 -13.08 8.77 -10.56
N ALA A 283 -12.76 7.95 -11.54
CA ALA A 283 -12.33 6.57 -11.34
C ALA A 283 -11.23 6.14 -12.32
N CYS A 284 -10.39 5.21 -11.88
CA CYS A 284 -9.44 4.51 -12.73
C CYS A 284 -10.10 3.28 -13.34
N VAL A 285 -10.10 3.20 -14.67
CA VAL A 285 -10.60 2.07 -15.43
C VAL A 285 -9.43 1.26 -15.97
N ARG A 286 -9.36 -0.01 -15.54
CA ARG A 286 -8.38 -0.98 -16.00
C ARG A 286 -8.96 -1.83 -17.12
N TYR A 287 -8.40 -1.68 -18.32
CA TYR A 287 -8.68 -2.52 -19.48
C TYR A 287 -7.51 -3.45 -19.76
N ARG A 288 -7.77 -4.74 -19.99
CA ARG A 288 -6.77 -5.75 -20.34
C ARG A 288 -7.30 -6.69 -21.41
N GLN A 289 -6.39 -7.16 -22.27
CA GLN A 289 -6.67 -8.23 -23.23
C GLN A 289 -6.76 -9.60 -22.54
N ASN A 290 -5.96 -9.82 -21.49
CA ASN A 290 -5.95 -11.06 -20.70
C ASN A 290 -6.99 -11.00 -19.56
N THR A 291 -7.89 -11.97 -19.52
CA THR A 291 -8.89 -12.13 -18.46
C THR A 291 -8.26 -12.42 -17.10
N ASP A 292 -7.13 -13.15 -17.04
CA ASP A 292 -6.43 -13.47 -15.79
C ASP A 292 -6.07 -12.22 -14.99
N GLN A 293 -5.78 -11.09 -15.66
CA GLN A 293 -5.39 -9.83 -15.02
C GLN A 293 -6.62 -9.06 -14.48
N ILE A 294 -7.74 -9.08 -15.21
CA ILE A 294 -9.02 -8.52 -14.73
C ILE A 294 -9.52 -9.32 -13.52
N GLN A 295 -9.45 -10.65 -13.61
CA GLN A 295 -9.77 -11.57 -12.53
C GLN A 295 -8.80 -11.40 -11.35
N GLY A 296 -7.50 -11.22 -11.61
CA GLY A 296 -6.47 -10.94 -10.60
C GLY A 296 -6.82 -9.70 -9.77
N GLU A 297 -7.18 -8.59 -10.41
CA GLU A 297 -7.58 -7.36 -9.71
C GLU A 297 -8.85 -7.57 -8.85
N ILE A 298 -9.95 -8.07 -9.43
CA ILE A 298 -11.23 -8.16 -8.71
C ILE A 298 -11.23 -9.24 -7.61
N PHE A 299 -10.62 -10.40 -7.85
CA PHE A 299 -10.54 -11.44 -6.81
C PHE A 299 -9.53 -11.06 -5.72
N SER A 300 -8.46 -10.31 -6.03
CA SER A 300 -7.58 -9.76 -4.99
C SER A 300 -8.31 -8.70 -4.14
N PHE A 301 -9.16 -7.87 -4.75
CA PHE A 301 -10.07 -7.00 -4.00
C PHE A 301 -10.99 -7.80 -3.07
N TYR A 302 -11.66 -8.86 -3.55
CA TYR A 302 -12.51 -9.71 -2.71
C TYR A 302 -11.73 -10.41 -1.58
N VAL A 303 -10.52 -10.91 -1.83
CA VAL A 303 -9.65 -11.47 -0.78
C VAL A 303 -9.30 -10.41 0.27
N GLY A 304 -8.96 -9.19 -0.14
CA GLY A 304 -8.68 -8.09 0.79
C GLY A 304 -9.89 -7.74 1.66
N ARG A 305 -11.09 -7.69 1.06
CA ARG A 305 -12.35 -7.47 1.78
C ARG A 305 -12.68 -8.61 2.75
N LEU A 306 -12.43 -9.87 2.38
CA LEU A 306 -12.59 -11.03 3.26
C LEU A 306 -11.60 -11.06 4.43
N LEU A 307 -10.44 -10.42 4.28
CA LEU A 307 -9.42 -10.24 5.32
C LEU A 307 -9.63 -8.97 6.17
N ASN A 308 -10.74 -8.25 5.98
CA ASN A 308 -11.03 -6.94 6.59
C ASN A 308 -9.95 -5.87 6.35
N LEU A 309 -9.20 -5.97 5.25
CA LEU A 309 -8.19 -4.98 4.88
C LEU A 309 -8.86 -3.71 4.33
N THR A 310 -8.50 -2.57 4.89
CA THR A 310 -9.03 -1.25 4.51
C THR A 310 -8.15 -0.51 3.49
N ASN A 311 -7.03 -1.14 3.09
CA ASN A 311 -6.01 -0.61 2.20
C ASN A 311 -6.33 -0.74 0.70
N LEU A 312 -7.46 -1.38 0.34
CA LEU A 312 -7.86 -1.60 -1.05
C LEU A 312 -9.02 -0.69 -1.45
N ALA A 313 -8.83 0.02 -2.55
CA ALA A 313 -9.82 0.93 -3.12
C ALA A 313 -11.07 0.18 -3.65
N PRO A 314 -12.30 0.69 -3.42
CA PRO A 314 -13.53 0.13 -3.96
C PRO A 314 -13.44 -0.09 -5.46
N SER A 315 -13.68 -1.33 -5.89
CA SER A 315 -13.47 -1.79 -7.26
C SER A 315 -14.63 -2.65 -7.73
N VAL A 316 -15.15 -2.35 -8.92
CA VAL A 316 -16.36 -2.95 -9.51
C VAL A 316 -16.08 -3.37 -10.94
N VAL A 317 -16.61 -4.51 -11.38
CA VAL A 317 -16.52 -4.92 -12.79
C VAL A 317 -17.69 -4.36 -13.58
N LYS A 318 -17.43 -3.81 -14.76
CA LYS A 318 -18.46 -3.49 -15.77
C LYS A 318 -18.02 -4.00 -17.15
N VAL A 319 -18.97 -4.12 -18.07
CA VAL A 319 -18.71 -4.48 -19.47
C VAL A 319 -18.70 -3.21 -20.30
N VAL A 320 -17.78 -3.10 -21.26
CA VAL A 320 -17.76 -2.03 -22.26
C VAL A 320 -18.86 -2.29 -23.30
N ASP A 321 -20.06 -1.78 -23.04
CA ASP A 321 -21.17 -1.73 -23.99
C ASP A 321 -21.57 -0.28 -24.28
N LEU A 322 -21.50 0.12 -25.55
CA LEU A 322 -21.84 1.48 -26.00
C LEU A 322 -23.34 1.80 -25.92
N LYS A 323 -24.18 0.78 -25.71
CA LYS A 323 -25.62 0.94 -25.44
C LYS A 323 -25.90 1.22 -23.96
N ASP A 324 -24.99 0.86 -23.06
CA ASP A 324 -25.12 1.11 -21.63
C ASP A 324 -25.05 2.62 -21.35
N LYS A 325 -25.93 3.07 -20.45
CA LYS A 325 -25.96 4.44 -19.91
C LYS A 325 -24.58 4.88 -19.43
N LEU A 326 -23.80 3.97 -18.84
CA LEU A 326 -22.47 4.23 -18.33
C LEU A 326 -21.48 4.75 -19.40
N TRP A 327 -21.52 4.21 -20.62
CA TRP A 327 -20.50 4.42 -21.66
C TRP A 327 -20.97 5.21 -22.88
N ARG A 328 -22.29 5.31 -23.11
CA ARG A 328 -22.89 5.88 -24.33
C ARG A 328 -22.30 7.24 -24.72
N ASN A 329 -22.02 8.10 -23.75
CA ASN A 329 -21.57 9.47 -23.98
C ASN A 329 -20.06 9.58 -24.33
N VAL A 330 -19.28 8.50 -24.18
CA VAL A 330 -17.81 8.47 -24.44
C VAL A 330 -17.39 7.44 -25.50
N ALA A 331 -18.30 7.09 -26.41
CA ALA A 331 -18.05 6.10 -27.47
C ALA A 331 -16.85 6.46 -28.37
N THR A 332 -16.64 7.75 -28.66
CA THR A 332 -15.48 8.27 -29.41
C THR A 332 -14.17 8.02 -28.69
N ASP A 333 -14.15 8.23 -27.38
CA ASP A 333 -12.96 8.11 -26.55
C ASP A 333 -12.60 6.64 -26.34
N ILE A 334 -13.61 5.76 -26.22
CA ILE A 334 -13.45 4.29 -26.19
C ILE A 334 -12.82 3.79 -27.50
N ALA A 335 -13.29 4.30 -28.65
CA ALA A 335 -12.69 3.97 -29.95
C ALA A 335 -11.24 4.49 -30.05
N SER A 336 -10.96 5.71 -29.61
CA SER A 336 -9.60 6.26 -29.50
C SER A 336 -8.71 5.46 -28.55
N ALA A 337 -9.29 4.87 -27.50
CA ALA A 337 -8.61 3.98 -26.57
C ALA A 337 -8.33 2.56 -27.11
N GLN A 338 -8.83 2.23 -28.31
CA GLN A 338 -8.75 0.89 -28.91
C GLN A 338 -9.32 -0.20 -27.99
N TRP A 339 -10.36 0.15 -27.22
CA TRP A 339 -11.09 -0.78 -26.38
C TRP A 339 -12.13 -1.54 -27.21
N ASN A 340 -12.12 -2.86 -27.11
CA ASN A 340 -13.15 -3.68 -27.74
C ASN A 340 -14.45 -3.64 -26.94
N THR A 341 -15.58 -3.60 -27.64
CA THR A 341 -16.90 -3.81 -27.05
C THR A 341 -17.02 -5.23 -26.49
N ASN A 342 -17.97 -5.41 -25.57
CA ASN A 342 -18.22 -6.68 -24.87
C ASN A 342 -16.98 -7.24 -24.13
N ARG A 343 -16.13 -6.34 -23.60
CA ARG A 343 -15.01 -6.69 -22.71
C ARG A 343 -15.26 -6.20 -21.30
N ALA A 344 -14.85 -7.01 -20.32
CA ALA A 344 -14.90 -6.63 -18.92
C ALA A 344 -13.74 -5.68 -18.56
N VAL A 345 -14.04 -4.67 -17.76
CA VAL A 345 -13.11 -3.68 -17.20
C VAL A 345 -13.35 -3.53 -15.70
N VAL A 346 -12.30 -3.19 -14.95
CA VAL A 346 -12.43 -2.88 -13.52
C VAL A 346 -12.43 -1.38 -13.31
N LEU A 347 -13.48 -0.85 -12.68
CA LEU A 347 -13.61 0.55 -12.27
C LEU A 347 -13.29 0.67 -10.79
N THR A 348 -12.11 1.20 -10.50
CA THR A 348 -11.61 1.47 -9.14
C THR A 348 -11.72 2.96 -8.84
N GLN A 349 -12.23 3.32 -7.66
CA GLN A 349 -12.35 4.73 -7.27
C GLN A 349 -11.00 5.47 -7.39
N TYR A 350 -10.99 6.67 -7.99
CA TYR A 350 -9.77 7.46 -8.10
C TYR A 350 -9.38 8.04 -6.74
N ILE A 351 -8.08 8.03 -6.44
CA ILE A 351 -7.54 8.55 -5.18
C ILE A 351 -6.55 9.67 -5.51
N PRO A 352 -6.86 10.94 -5.15
CA PRO A 352 -5.92 12.04 -5.30
C PRO A 352 -4.85 12.01 -4.20
N SER A 353 -3.80 12.82 -4.37
CA SER A 353 -2.81 13.11 -3.32
C SER A 353 -2.07 11.87 -2.78
N LEU A 354 -1.52 11.09 -3.70
CA LEU A 354 -0.69 9.91 -3.42
C LEU A 354 0.80 10.22 -3.54
N GLU A 355 1.59 9.67 -2.61
CA GLU A 355 3.06 9.63 -2.69
C GLU A 355 3.57 8.17 -2.80
N PRO A 356 4.74 7.90 -3.41
CA PRO A 356 5.32 6.55 -3.43
C PRO A 356 5.70 6.06 -2.03
N ALA A 357 5.46 4.79 -1.71
CA ALA A 357 5.83 4.21 -0.43
C ALA A 357 7.19 3.47 -0.49
N SER A 358 8.16 3.92 0.30
CA SER A 358 9.49 3.28 0.45
C SER A 358 9.46 2.05 1.35
N ILE A 359 10.28 1.05 1.04
CA ILE A 359 10.40 -0.18 1.84
C ILE A 359 11.09 0.14 3.18
N PRO A 360 10.49 -0.18 4.34
CA PRO A 360 11.11 0.02 5.65
C PRO A 360 12.43 -0.74 5.81
N ASP A 361 13.40 -0.17 6.51
CA ASP A 361 14.75 -0.74 6.65
C ASP A 361 14.77 -2.15 7.30
N ILE A 362 13.75 -2.49 8.09
CA ILE A 362 13.56 -3.82 8.69
C ILE A 362 13.13 -4.90 7.69
N PHE A 363 12.66 -4.51 6.51
CA PHE A 363 12.34 -5.41 5.40
C PHE A 363 13.40 -5.39 4.28
N LYS A 364 14.43 -4.53 4.41
CA LYS A 364 15.58 -4.51 3.49
C LYS A 364 16.54 -5.66 3.78
N PRO A 365 17.32 -6.14 2.79
CA PRO A 365 18.00 -7.43 2.84
C PRO A 365 18.89 -7.71 4.05
N SER A 366 19.50 -6.69 4.66
CA SER A 366 20.42 -6.81 5.79
C SER A 366 19.75 -7.10 7.14
N ASN A 367 18.50 -6.69 7.34
CA ASN A 367 17.85 -6.64 8.67
C ASN A 367 16.52 -7.41 8.72
N ARG A 368 16.31 -8.38 7.83
CA ARG A 368 15.01 -9.01 7.53
C ARG A 368 14.44 -9.86 8.68
N HIS A 369 13.88 -9.20 9.66
CA HIS A 369 13.07 -9.83 10.70
C HIS A 369 12.19 -8.76 11.33
N LEU A 370 10.90 -9.02 11.47
CA LEU A 370 10.02 -8.21 12.33
C LEU A 370 9.50 -9.11 13.44
N ASN A 371 10.13 -9.02 14.61
CA ASN A 371 9.80 -9.80 15.80
C ASN A 371 9.77 -8.92 17.07
N LYS A 372 9.33 -9.49 18.20
CA LYS A 372 9.18 -8.76 19.47
C LYS A 372 10.44 -8.03 19.94
N ASN A 373 11.62 -8.60 19.70
CA ASN A 373 12.89 -8.03 20.12
C ASN A 373 13.24 -6.79 19.28
N ASP A 374 12.80 -6.73 18.02
CA ASP A 374 13.03 -5.58 17.14
C ASP A 374 12.15 -4.41 17.55
N VAL A 375 10.88 -4.69 17.86
CA VAL A 375 9.93 -3.71 18.42
C VAL A 375 10.49 -3.15 19.73
N LEU A 376 10.95 -4.03 20.64
CA LEU A 376 11.61 -3.60 21.89
C LEU A 376 12.87 -2.78 21.63
N GLN A 377 13.72 -3.15 20.67
CA GLN A 377 14.92 -2.37 20.33
C GLN A 377 14.57 -0.97 19.78
N MET A 378 13.52 -0.85 18.97
CA MET A 378 13.02 0.44 18.48
C MET A 378 12.51 1.31 19.63
N CYS A 379 11.69 0.73 20.53
CA CYS A 379 11.23 1.37 21.76
C CYS A 379 12.40 1.86 22.64
N LEU A 380 13.37 0.99 22.94
CA LEU A 380 14.52 1.32 23.80
C LEU A 380 15.47 2.35 23.16
N LYS A 381 15.58 2.39 21.83
CA LYS A 381 16.38 3.39 21.11
C LYS A 381 15.79 4.78 21.28
N GLU A 382 14.46 4.91 21.26
CA GLU A 382 13.77 6.16 21.54
C GLU A 382 13.98 6.62 22.98
N ASN A 383 13.73 5.74 23.97
CA ASN A 383 13.91 6.10 25.38
C ASN A 383 15.33 6.61 25.65
N LYS A 384 16.36 5.98 25.10
CA LYS A 384 17.75 6.48 25.21
C LYS A 384 17.94 7.87 24.60
N THR A 385 17.30 8.19 23.47
CA THR A 385 17.38 9.56 22.92
C THR A 385 16.65 10.59 23.79
N VAL A 386 15.55 10.21 24.43
CA VAL A 386 14.81 11.08 25.38
C VAL A 386 15.56 11.22 26.71
N GLU A 387 16.18 10.15 27.21
CA GLU A 387 17.05 10.14 28.38
C GLU A 387 18.29 10.99 28.12
N ILE A 388 19.05 10.78 27.04
CA ILE A 388 20.21 11.64 26.69
C ILE A 388 19.80 13.13 26.59
N SER A 389 18.63 13.43 26.03
CA SER A 389 18.12 14.82 25.97
C SER A 389 17.81 15.41 27.35
N LYS A 390 17.44 14.60 28.34
CA LYS A 390 17.22 14.99 29.74
C LYS A 390 18.52 14.92 30.57
N GLU A 391 19.42 14.01 30.26
CA GLU A 391 20.73 13.83 30.89
C GLU A 391 21.65 14.99 30.54
N ILE A 392 21.61 15.57 29.34
CA ILE A 392 22.31 16.84 29.05
C ILE A 392 21.89 17.99 29.99
N LEU A 393 20.71 17.87 30.65
CA LEU A 393 20.22 18.77 31.69
C LEU A 393 20.48 18.28 33.13
N ILE A 394 20.90 17.03 33.33
CA ILE A 394 21.06 16.35 34.64
C ILE A 394 22.51 15.79 34.85
N GLU A 395 23.40 15.89 33.86
CA GLU A 395 24.81 15.44 33.82
C GLU A 395 25.77 16.21 34.76
N LYS A 396 25.26 16.70 35.89
CA LYS A 396 26.08 17.02 37.06
C LYS A 396 25.84 16.12 38.26
N LEU A 397 24.82 15.25 38.28
CA LEU A 397 24.54 14.41 39.44
C LEU A 397 24.12 12.96 39.09
N LYS A 398 25.11 12.07 39.26
CA LYS A 398 25.01 10.61 39.54
C LYS A 398 25.11 9.64 38.36
N THR A 399 26.36 9.28 38.05
CA THR A 399 26.69 7.97 37.47
C THR A 399 26.57 6.85 38.51
N LYS A 400 25.79 5.81 38.19
CA LYS A 400 25.99 4.35 38.49
C LYS A 400 24.65 3.62 38.64
N ASN A 401 24.25 2.86 37.62
CA ASN A 401 23.71 1.48 37.71
C ASN A 401 23.15 1.01 36.35
N LEU A 402 24.03 0.55 35.45
CA LEU A 402 23.66 0.15 34.08
C LEU A 402 24.06 -1.30 33.73
N LYS A 403 24.21 -2.18 34.74
CA LYS A 403 24.59 -3.59 34.57
C LYS A 403 23.47 -4.60 34.86
N SER A 404 22.30 -4.17 35.33
CA SER A 404 21.20 -5.06 35.73
C SER A 404 20.16 -5.34 34.64
N THR A 405 20.11 -4.56 33.56
CA THR A 405 19.00 -4.56 32.59
C THR A 405 19.11 -5.60 31.47
N LYS A 406 20.27 -6.24 31.27
CA LYS A 406 20.44 -7.23 30.17
C LYS A 406 19.65 -8.52 30.37
N ASN A 407 19.50 -9.00 31.62
CA ASN A 407 18.88 -10.30 31.89
C ASN A 407 17.34 -10.28 31.91
N ILE A 408 16.72 -9.10 31.78
CA ILE A 408 15.25 -8.93 31.74
C ILE A 408 14.76 -8.85 30.28
N ALA A 409 15.64 -8.52 29.33
CA ALA A 409 15.28 -8.22 27.95
C ALA A 409 14.84 -9.45 27.12
N ASP A 410 15.16 -10.67 27.55
CA ASP A 410 14.96 -11.88 26.72
C ASP A 410 13.62 -12.60 26.99
N ASN A 411 12.90 -12.28 28.09
CA ASN A 411 11.69 -13.02 28.47
C ASN A 411 10.52 -12.10 28.91
N PHE A 412 10.02 -11.31 27.97
CA PHE A 412 8.79 -10.51 28.10
C PHE A 412 7.71 -11.02 27.14
N GLU A 413 6.44 -11.04 27.58
CA GLU A 413 5.28 -11.44 26.75
C GLU A 413 4.56 -10.23 26.11
N TYR A 414 4.71 -9.04 26.71
CA TYR A 414 4.10 -7.79 26.29
C TYR A 414 5.07 -6.61 26.45
N ILE A 415 4.78 -5.51 25.76
CA ILE A 415 5.50 -4.24 25.83
C ILE A 415 4.48 -3.14 26.14
N ASP A 416 4.54 -2.61 27.37
CA ASP A 416 3.83 -1.39 27.76
C ASP A 416 4.80 -0.23 27.83
N MET A 417 4.59 0.80 27.01
CA MET A 417 5.48 1.96 26.97
C MET A 417 4.79 3.17 26.36
N ILE A 418 5.05 4.36 26.88
CA ILE A 418 4.53 5.61 26.29
C ILE A 418 5.50 6.04 25.17
N LEU A 419 5.05 5.99 23.92
CA LEU A 419 5.85 6.35 22.74
C LEU A 419 5.66 7.80 22.30
N SER A 420 6.60 8.36 21.54
CA SER A 420 6.31 9.57 20.77
C SER A 420 5.48 9.26 19.52
N LYS A 421 4.76 10.28 19.06
CA LYS A 421 3.99 10.25 17.80
C LYS A 421 4.80 9.79 16.59
N LYS A 422 6.13 9.98 16.58
CA LYS A 422 6.99 9.55 15.48
C LYS A 422 7.17 8.02 15.47
N THR A 423 7.40 7.42 16.62
CA THR A 423 7.57 5.95 16.73
C THR A 423 6.24 5.24 16.55
N ILE A 424 5.15 5.77 17.11
CA ILE A 424 3.78 5.30 16.85
C ILE A 424 3.49 5.29 15.35
N ALA A 425 3.77 6.39 14.63
CA ALA A 425 3.59 6.45 13.17
C ALA A 425 4.45 5.40 12.43
N SER A 426 5.66 5.12 12.90
CA SER A 426 6.52 4.05 12.36
C SER A 426 5.95 2.66 12.62
N PHE A 427 5.36 2.39 13.79
CA PHE A 427 4.74 1.10 14.10
C PHE A 427 3.40 0.91 13.37
N VAL A 428 2.59 1.97 13.23
CA VAL A 428 1.39 1.99 12.37
C VAL A 428 1.75 1.70 10.91
N GLU A 429 2.91 2.19 10.43
CA GLU A 429 3.43 1.80 9.13
C GLU A 429 3.83 0.30 9.10
N LEU A 430 4.63 -0.19 10.05
CA LEU A 430 5.02 -1.61 10.10
C LEU A 430 3.82 -2.56 10.21
N ALA A 431 2.75 -2.17 10.91
CA ALA A 431 1.50 -2.89 10.97
C ALA A 431 0.81 -2.99 9.59
N GLN A 432 0.76 -1.89 8.83
CA GLN A 432 0.25 -1.91 7.44
C GLN A 432 1.14 -2.72 6.49
N TRP A 433 2.47 -2.71 6.68
CA TRP A 433 3.38 -3.59 5.93
C TRP A 433 3.20 -5.07 6.31
N SER A 434 2.85 -5.40 7.56
CA SER A 434 2.55 -6.78 7.96
C SER A 434 1.32 -7.33 7.22
N ASP A 435 0.24 -6.55 7.13
CA ASP A 435 -0.93 -6.87 6.31
C ASP A 435 -0.59 -7.00 4.82
N LEU A 436 0.25 -6.10 4.29
CA LEU A 436 0.71 -6.14 2.90
C LEU A 436 1.47 -7.42 2.59
N ILE A 437 2.42 -7.82 3.45
CA ILE A 437 3.23 -9.03 3.26
C ILE A 437 2.34 -10.27 3.28
N ILE A 438 1.37 -10.35 4.19
CA ILE A 438 0.36 -11.42 4.21
C ILE A 438 -0.46 -11.41 2.93
N PHE A 439 -0.97 -10.25 2.52
CA PHE A 439 -1.82 -10.11 1.34
C PHE A 439 -1.10 -10.47 0.03
N ASP A 440 0.10 -9.95 -0.18
CA ASP A 440 0.96 -10.27 -1.32
C ASP A 440 1.42 -11.74 -1.27
N TYR A 441 1.65 -12.32 -0.09
CA TYR A 441 1.88 -13.75 0.05
C TYR A 441 0.68 -14.55 -0.44
N LEU A 442 -0.51 -14.29 0.09
CA LEU A 442 -1.73 -15.05 -0.21
C LEU A 442 -2.10 -14.94 -1.70
N THR A 443 -2.10 -13.73 -2.25
CA THR A 443 -2.36 -13.49 -3.67
C THR A 443 -1.19 -13.90 -4.57
N ALA A 444 0.01 -14.12 -4.03
CA ALA A 444 1.25 -14.24 -4.82
C ALA A 444 1.48 -13.05 -5.77
N ASN A 445 1.16 -11.83 -5.31
CA ASN A 445 1.38 -10.62 -6.09
C ASN A 445 2.89 -10.33 -6.19
N LEU A 446 3.43 -10.53 -7.38
CA LEU A 446 4.84 -10.34 -7.67
C LEU A 446 5.24 -8.88 -7.89
N ASP A 447 4.31 -7.98 -8.20
CA ASP A 447 4.61 -6.64 -8.74
C ASP A 447 4.77 -5.54 -7.65
N ARG A 448 5.33 -5.95 -6.50
CA ARG A 448 5.68 -5.10 -5.35
C ARG A 448 7.05 -5.50 -4.77
N ILE A 449 7.16 -5.78 -3.46
CA ILE A 449 8.38 -6.16 -2.74
C ILE A 449 9.12 -7.31 -3.45
N VAL A 450 8.38 -8.30 -3.95
CA VAL A 450 8.95 -9.45 -4.67
C VAL A 450 9.65 -9.05 -5.97
N ASN A 451 9.18 -8.01 -6.67
CA ASN A 451 9.85 -7.44 -7.83
C ASN A 451 11.16 -6.74 -7.42
N ASN A 452 11.15 -5.93 -6.35
CA ASN A 452 12.37 -5.30 -5.83
C ASN A 452 13.39 -6.38 -5.40
N LEU A 453 12.98 -7.39 -4.63
CA LEU A 453 13.84 -8.52 -4.23
C LEU A 453 14.37 -9.33 -5.40
N PHE A 454 13.55 -9.59 -6.43
CA PHE A 454 14.01 -10.32 -7.62
C PHE A 454 15.02 -9.50 -8.44
N ASN A 455 14.89 -8.17 -8.50
CA ASN A 455 15.84 -7.31 -9.21
C ASN A 455 17.09 -6.95 -8.37
N TYR A 456 17.10 -7.22 -7.06
CA TYR A 456 18.24 -6.95 -6.17
C TYR A 456 19.53 -7.67 -6.61
N GLN A 457 19.41 -8.83 -7.27
CA GLN A 457 20.56 -9.54 -7.88
C GLN A 457 21.27 -8.76 -9.00
N TRP A 458 20.64 -7.72 -9.56
CA TRP A 458 21.19 -6.87 -10.63
C TRP A 458 21.44 -5.42 -10.18
N ASN A 459 20.68 -4.93 -9.18
CA ASN A 459 20.84 -3.59 -8.62
C ASN A 459 20.59 -3.62 -7.11
N ILE A 460 21.65 -3.50 -6.31
CA ILE A 460 21.59 -3.49 -4.84
C ILE A 460 20.72 -2.33 -4.33
N ASN A 461 20.75 -1.18 -4.98
CA ASN A 461 20.04 0.03 -4.58
C ASN A 461 18.51 -0.04 -4.88
N ILE A 462 18.02 -1.11 -5.51
CA ILE A 462 16.58 -1.26 -5.83
C ILE A 462 15.68 -1.34 -4.58
N MET A 463 16.26 -1.71 -3.43
CA MET A 463 15.56 -1.80 -2.15
C MET A 463 15.46 -0.45 -1.42
N ASP A 464 16.21 0.57 -1.85
CA ASP A 464 16.09 1.95 -1.36
C ASP A 464 15.06 2.77 -2.16
N GLY A 465 14.64 2.25 -3.32
CA GLY A 465 13.54 2.81 -4.10
C GLY A 465 12.16 2.49 -3.48
N PRO A 466 11.10 3.18 -3.94
CA PRO A 466 9.73 2.84 -3.56
C PRO A 466 9.36 1.43 -4.03
N ALA A 467 8.46 0.78 -3.29
CA ALA A 467 7.82 -0.44 -3.76
C ALA A 467 6.88 -0.09 -4.92
N HIS A 468 6.96 -0.85 -6.00
CA HIS A 468 6.05 -0.67 -7.13
C HIS A 468 4.59 -0.93 -6.70
N ASN A 469 3.63 -0.25 -7.34
CA ASN A 469 2.20 -0.40 -7.07
C ASN A 469 1.79 -0.28 -5.58
N LEU A 470 2.56 0.48 -4.79
CA LEU A 470 2.27 0.83 -3.42
C LEU A 470 2.42 2.34 -3.24
N ALA A 471 1.38 2.98 -2.74
CA ALA A 471 1.37 4.42 -2.47
C ALA A 471 0.93 4.69 -1.03
N ARG A 472 1.38 5.79 -0.45
CA ARG A 472 0.83 6.35 0.78
C ARG A 472 -0.10 7.51 0.44
N LYS A 473 -1.20 7.63 1.16
CA LYS A 473 -2.11 8.78 1.09
C LYS A 473 -1.57 9.91 1.98
N MET A 474 -1.28 11.08 1.40
CA MET A 474 -0.55 12.15 2.10
C MET A 474 -1.28 12.74 3.34
N ASP A 475 -2.61 12.60 3.43
CA ASP A 475 -3.41 13.19 4.52
C ASP A 475 -3.61 12.27 5.73
N SER A 476 -3.57 10.94 5.54
CA SER A 476 -3.80 9.96 6.60
C SER A 476 -2.63 9.01 6.87
N GLY A 477 -1.65 8.92 5.98
CA GLY A 477 -0.59 7.91 6.08
C GLY A 477 -1.02 6.48 5.73
N LEU A 478 -2.24 6.29 5.21
CA LEU A 478 -2.75 5.01 4.74
C LEU A 478 -1.93 4.50 3.53
N LEU A 479 -1.39 3.29 3.64
CA LEU A 479 -0.83 2.56 2.50
C LEU A 479 -1.96 1.99 1.64
N LEU A 480 -1.83 2.16 0.33
CA LEU A 480 -2.85 1.79 -0.65
C LEU A 480 -2.30 0.73 -1.60
N PHE A 481 -3.00 -0.40 -1.64
CA PHE A 481 -2.59 -1.59 -2.37
C PHE A 481 -3.15 -1.52 -3.80
N LEU A 482 -2.40 -0.87 -4.70
CA LEU A 482 -2.80 -0.61 -6.08
C LEU A 482 -2.37 -1.74 -7.04
N ASP A 483 -3.04 -1.85 -8.20
CA ASP A 483 -2.68 -2.74 -9.33
C ASP A 483 -2.37 -4.20 -8.90
N ASN A 484 -3.40 -4.86 -8.39
CA ASN A 484 -3.35 -6.24 -7.89
C ASN A 484 -3.61 -7.27 -9.02
N GLU A 485 -3.63 -6.84 -10.28
CA GLU A 485 -3.83 -7.67 -11.48
C GLU A 485 -2.85 -8.85 -11.62
N SER A 486 -1.66 -8.75 -11.03
CA SER A 486 -0.64 -9.80 -11.03
C SER A 486 -0.88 -10.87 -9.97
N GLY A 487 -1.85 -10.66 -9.07
CA GLY A 487 -2.26 -11.60 -8.04
C GLY A 487 -3.11 -12.77 -8.56
N LEU A 488 -3.30 -13.73 -7.67
CA LEU A 488 -4.08 -14.96 -7.83
C LEU A 488 -3.76 -15.70 -9.13
N LEU A 489 -4.62 -15.63 -10.14
CA LEU A 489 -4.53 -16.44 -11.35
C LEU A 489 -3.15 -16.28 -12.03
N HIS A 490 -2.70 -15.04 -12.23
CA HIS A 490 -1.42 -14.80 -12.90
C HIS A 490 -0.22 -15.22 -12.02
N GLY A 491 -0.18 -14.74 -10.77
CA GLY A 491 0.89 -15.03 -9.81
C GLY A 491 1.03 -16.53 -9.49
N TYR A 492 -0.08 -17.26 -9.39
CA TYR A 492 -0.10 -18.70 -9.10
C TYR A 492 0.56 -19.55 -10.19
N ARG A 493 0.49 -19.14 -11.46
CA ARG A 493 1.26 -19.79 -12.54
C ARG A 493 2.77 -19.62 -12.38
N LEU A 494 3.19 -18.54 -11.72
CA LEU A 494 4.59 -18.14 -11.57
C LEU A 494 5.21 -18.54 -10.22
N LEU A 495 4.43 -19.17 -9.31
CA LEU A 495 4.89 -19.63 -7.99
C LEU A 495 6.16 -20.47 -8.04
N LYS A 496 6.32 -21.34 -9.04
CA LYS A 496 7.55 -22.16 -9.21
C LYS A 496 8.83 -21.32 -9.26
N LYS A 497 8.76 -20.07 -9.73
CA LYS A 497 9.89 -19.13 -9.80
C LYS A 497 9.93 -18.17 -8.62
N TYR A 498 8.79 -17.59 -8.21
CA TYR A 498 8.78 -16.48 -7.25
C TYR A 498 8.35 -16.83 -5.81
N ASN A 499 7.85 -18.05 -5.54
CA ASN A 499 7.39 -18.40 -4.20
C ASN A 499 8.48 -18.27 -3.13
N VAL A 500 9.76 -18.46 -3.50
CA VAL A 500 10.91 -18.30 -2.60
C VAL A 500 10.97 -16.89 -1.99
N TYR A 501 10.70 -15.84 -2.77
CA TYR A 501 10.69 -14.45 -2.27
C TYR A 501 9.46 -14.17 -1.40
N HIS A 502 8.30 -14.75 -1.72
CA HIS A 502 7.12 -14.67 -0.86
C HIS A 502 7.35 -15.37 0.48
N SER A 503 7.87 -16.60 0.47
CA SER A 503 8.25 -17.35 1.67
C SER A 503 9.26 -16.58 2.52
N LEU A 504 10.32 -16.04 1.91
CA LEU A 504 11.32 -15.21 2.61
C LEU A 504 10.69 -14.05 3.40
N MET A 505 9.71 -13.35 2.82
CA MET A 505 9.04 -12.25 3.51
C MET A 505 8.11 -12.73 4.63
N LEU A 506 7.40 -13.85 4.42
CA LEU A 506 6.50 -14.43 5.42
C LEU A 506 7.27 -15.08 6.60
N ASP A 507 8.28 -15.89 6.32
CA ASP A 507 9.03 -16.66 7.33
C ASP A 507 9.84 -15.75 8.29
N ASN A 508 10.07 -14.48 7.89
CA ASN A 508 10.70 -13.41 8.69
C ASN A 508 9.70 -12.44 9.35
N LEU A 509 8.40 -12.59 9.11
CA LEU A 509 7.35 -11.83 9.77
C LEU A 509 6.86 -12.60 11.00
N CYS A 510 6.96 -11.97 12.18
CA CYS A 510 6.50 -12.50 13.46
C CYS A 510 5.76 -11.47 14.34
N VAL A 511 5.34 -10.34 13.77
CA VAL A 511 4.39 -9.41 14.42
C VAL A 511 3.23 -9.15 13.45
N PHE A 512 2.01 -9.31 13.94
CA PHE A 512 0.79 -9.35 13.15
C PHE A 512 -0.32 -8.51 13.78
N ARG A 513 -1.31 -8.15 12.96
CA ARG A 513 -2.55 -7.52 13.43
C ARG A 513 -3.57 -8.58 13.80
N LYS A 514 -4.08 -8.55 15.03
CA LYS A 514 -5.02 -9.57 15.54
C LYS A 514 -6.28 -9.71 14.68
N LYS A 515 -6.86 -8.59 14.21
CA LYS A 515 -8.02 -8.56 13.31
C LYS A 515 -7.79 -9.35 12.01
N THR A 516 -6.59 -9.23 11.43
CA THR A 516 -6.19 -9.97 10.21
C THR A 516 -6.03 -11.46 10.49
N VAL A 517 -5.46 -11.84 11.64
CA VAL A 517 -5.30 -13.24 12.07
C VAL A 517 -6.64 -13.91 12.41
N GLU A 518 -7.56 -13.20 13.05
CA GLU A 518 -8.94 -13.65 13.28
C GLU A 518 -9.70 -13.88 11.96
N ALA A 519 -9.56 -12.97 10.98
CA ALA A 519 -10.13 -13.14 9.66
C ALA A 519 -9.52 -14.37 8.93
N LEU A 520 -8.20 -14.56 8.98
CA LEU A 520 -7.53 -15.73 8.41
C LEU A 520 -8.03 -17.05 9.02
N ASN A 521 -8.16 -17.12 10.34
CA ASN A 521 -8.70 -18.29 11.03
C ASN A 521 -10.13 -18.59 10.55
N ASN A 522 -11.00 -17.58 10.46
CA ASN A 522 -12.37 -17.73 9.98
C ASN A 522 -12.44 -18.16 8.49
N LEU A 523 -11.52 -17.67 7.65
CA LEU A 523 -11.37 -18.08 6.24
C LEU A 523 -10.70 -19.44 6.05
N TYR A 524 -10.02 -19.97 7.06
CA TYR A 524 -9.45 -21.31 7.04
C TYR A 524 -10.48 -22.37 7.47
N GLN A 525 -11.30 -22.07 8.48
CA GLN A 525 -12.36 -23.00 8.92
C GLN A 525 -13.52 -23.08 7.91
N GLN A 526 -13.79 -22.01 7.17
CA GLN A 526 -14.83 -21.95 6.14
C GLN A 526 -14.24 -22.12 4.74
N SER A 527 -15.01 -22.63 3.78
CA SER A 527 -14.52 -22.80 2.41
C SER A 527 -14.33 -21.44 1.72
N ILE A 528 -13.08 -20.99 1.58
CA ILE A 528 -12.78 -19.75 0.85
C ILE A 528 -13.21 -19.84 -0.63
N LYS A 529 -13.26 -21.05 -1.21
CA LYS A 529 -13.80 -21.31 -2.55
C LYS A 529 -15.26 -20.84 -2.65
N THR A 530 -16.12 -21.23 -1.69
CA THR A 530 -17.54 -20.85 -1.74
C THR A 530 -17.67 -19.34 -1.53
N LYS A 531 -17.08 -18.79 -0.46
CA LYS A 531 -17.14 -17.33 -0.19
C LYS A 531 -16.79 -16.46 -1.40
N ILE A 532 -15.67 -16.73 -2.08
CA ILE A 532 -15.26 -15.94 -3.25
C ILE A 532 -16.21 -16.15 -4.44
N SER A 533 -16.69 -17.38 -4.65
CA SER A 533 -17.65 -17.68 -5.72
C SER A 533 -19.00 -17.01 -5.44
N ASP A 534 -19.51 -17.08 -4.22
CA ASP A 534 -20.77 -16.49 -3.77
C ASP A 534 -20.73 -14.96 -3.90
N MET A 535 -19.65 -14.33 -3.42
CA MET A 535 -19.40 -12.90 -3.63
C MET A 535 -19.39 -12.53 -5.12
N PHE A 536 -18.71 -13.32 -5.95
CA PHE A 536 -18.66 -13.08 -7.39
C PHE A 536 -20.04 -13.24 -8.06
N HIS A 537 -20.81 -14.26 -7.70
CA HIS A 537 -22.14 -14.51 -8.27
C HIS A 537 -23.19 -13.52 -7.79
N MET A 538 -23.09 -13.00 -6.57
CA MET A 538 -23.99 -11.98 -6.01
C MET A 538 -23.71 -10.57 -6.56
N LYS A 539 -22.43 -10.23 -6.77
CA LYS A 539 -21.99 -8.89 -7.21
C LYS A 539 -21.98 -8.70 -8.74
N ASN A 540 -22.10 -9.77 -9.54
CA ASN A 540 -21.99 -9.70 -10.99
C ASN A 540 -23.21 -10.32 -11.69
N ASN A 541 -23.75 -9.60 -12.67
CA ASN A 541 -24.90 -10.04 -13.48
C ASN A 541 -24.52 -11.20 -14.43
N ALA A 542 -25.51 -11.77 -15.13
CA ALA A 542 -25.27 -12.85 -16.09
C ALA A 542 -24.21 -12.50 -17.14
N VAL A 543 -24.34 -11.33 -17.79
CA VAL A 543 -23.42 -10.87 -18.86
C VAL A 543 -21.96 -10.82 -18.40
N ILE A 544 -21.68 -10.31 -17.20
CA ILE A 544 -20.31 -10.29 -16.66
C ILE A 544 -19.80 -11.72 -16.42
N ARG A 545 -20.65 -12.62 -15.92
CA ARG A 545 -20.28 -14.02 -15.62
C ARG A 545 -20.06 -14.87 -16.88
N ASP A 546 -20.66 -14.48 -18.01
CA ASP A 546 -20.41 -15.10 -19.32
C ASP A 546 -19.05 -14.67 -19.90
N ILE A 547 -18.55 -13.47 -19.55
CA ILE A 547 -17.27 -12.91 -20.03
C ILE A 547 -16.11 -13.25 -19.08
N LEU A 548 -16.36 -13.24 -17.78
CA LEU A 548 -15.37 -13.55 -16.73
C LEU A 548 -15.81 -14.80 -15.97
N PRO A 549 -15.08 -15.92 -16.07
CA PRO A 549 -15.39 -17.10 -15.28
C PRO A 549 -15.11 -16.86 -13.77
N PRO A 550 -15.76 -17.61 -12.87
CA PRO A 550 -15.45 -17.60 -11.44
C PRO A 550 -14.01 -18.09 -11.18
N LEU A 551 -13.49 -17.86 -9.97
CA LEU A 551 -12.14 -18.27 -9.60
C LEU A 551 -11.98 -19.80 -9.75
N PRO A 552 -11.03 -20.30 -10.57
CA PRO A 552 -10.87 -21.74 -10.78
C PRO A 552 -10.54 -22.49 -9.49
N GLU A 553 -11.11 -23.69 -9.32
CA GLU A 553 -10.95 -24.52 -8.12
C GLU A 553 -9.48 -24.77 -7.74
N LYS A 554 -8.61 -25.00 -8.72
CA LYS A 554 -7.17 -25.13 -8.50
C LYS A 554 -6.58 -23.90 -7.80
N ASN A 555 -7.00 -22.69 -8.19
CA ASN A 555 -6.53 -21.45 -7.60
C ASN A 555 -7.13 -21.24 -6.20
N ALA A 556 -8.42 -21.55 -6.00
CA ALA A 556 -9.04 -21.52 -4.68
C ALA A 556 -8.37 -22.49 -3.68
N LYS A 557 -7.95 -23.68 -4.14
CA LYS A 557 -7.18 -24.63 -3.35
C LYS A 557 -5.78 -24.09 -2.98
N ILE A 558 -5.05 -23.53 -3.95
CA ILE A 558 -3.75 -22.89 -3.68
C ILE A 558 -3.89 -21.75 -2.65
N LEU A 559 -4.93 -20.92 -2.76
CA LEU A 559 -5.20 -19.86 -1.80
C LEU A 559 -5.44 -20.40 -0.39
N HIS A 560 -6.24 -21.46 -0.24
CA HIS A 560 -6.51 -22.11 1.04
C HIS A 560 -5.24 -22.74 1.65
N GLU A 561 -4.42 -23.44 0.85
CA GLU A 561 -3.11 -23.96 1.28
C GLU A 561 -2.18 -22.84 1.76
N ARG A 562 -2.18 -21.68 1.08
CA ARG A 562 -1.40 -20.50 1.47
C ARG A 562 -1.88 -19.87 2.78
N ILE A 563 -3.19 -19.82 3.03
CA ILE A 563 -3.74 -19.40 4.33
C ILE A 563 -3.23 -20.33 5.44
N GLY A 564 -3.26 -21.65 5.22
CA GLY A 564 -2.71 -22.62 6.18
C GLY A 564 -1.22 -22.42 6.49
N LYS A 565 -0.42 -22.05 5.49
CA LYS A 565 1.01 -21.71 5.70
C LYS A 565 1.23 -20.38 6.43
N VAL A 566 0.37 -19.37 6.25
CA VAL A 566 0.41 -18.14 7.07
C VAL A 566 0.06 -18.43 8.52
N LEU A 567 -1.02 -19.17 8.79
CA LEU A 567 -1.41 -19.58 10.14
C LEU A 567 -0.31 -20.42 10.83
N SER A 568 0.31 -21.35 10.10
CA SER A 568 1.45 -22.14 10.59
C SER A 568 2.71 -21.30 10.88
N GLN A 569 2.93 -20.18 10.18
CA GLN A 569 4.01 -19.25 10.52
C GLN A 569 3.68 -18.47 11.80
N ILE A 570 2.42 -18.04 11.99
CA ILE A 570 1.98 -17.37 13.22
C ILE A 570 2.18 -18.29 14.43
N GLU A 571 1.70 -19.53 14.36
CA GLU A 571 1.92 -20.57 15.40
C GLU A 571 3.41 -20.79 15.69
N LYS A 572 4.26 -20.83 14.65
CA LYS A 572 5.72 -20.95 14.79
C LYS A 572 6.34 -19.72 15.48
N CYS A 573 5.86 -18.50 15.21
CA CYS A 573 6.31 -17.30 15.90
C CYS A 573 5.88 -17.29 17.37
N GLU A 574 4.62 -17.62 17.66
CA GLU A 574 4.10 -17.78 19.03
C GLU A 574 4.95 -18.79 19.83
N GLN A 575 5.23 -19.97 19.25
CA GLN A 575 6.06 -21.01 19.89
C GLN A 575 7.54 -20.61 20.03
N LYS A 576 8.09 -19.81 19.11
CA LYS A 576 9.50 -19.38 19.15
C LYS A 576 9.79 -18.29 20.18
N TYR A 577 8.79 -17.45 20.46
CA TYR A 577 8.93 -16.29 21.34
C TYR A 577 8.20 -16.44 22.69
N ARG A 578 7.65 -17.62 22.96
CA ARG A 578 7.23 -18.09 24.27
C ARG A 578 8.41 -18.68 25.06
#